data_AF-A0A7W1PDC0-F1
#
_entry.id   AF-A0A7W1PDC0-F1
#
_cell.length_a   1.000
_cell.length_b   1.000
_cell.length_c   1.000
_cell.angle_alpha   90.00
_cell.angle_beta   90.00
_cell.angle_gamma   90.00
#
_symmetry.space_group_name_H-M   'P 1'
#
loop_
_entity.id
_entity.type
_entity.pdbx_description
1 polymer ?
#
loop_
_entity_poly.entity_id
_entity_poly.type
_entity_poly.pdbx_seq_one_letter_code
_entity_poly.pdbx_strand_id
1 'polypeptide(L)'
;MNHSALDRFLRYVTFDTRADESSSSTPSTPGQLVLARHLVEELRGMGIADAAVDAHGYVTATIPATVDGDVPVIGFIAHVDTSPEMDGANVKPLVREQYDGRDLVLPDDPSAVLRTADDPALAARLGDTIVTASGLTLLGADDKAGVAAIMAAAEHLMAHKEIPHGMIRIAFTPDEEIGRGANHFDVAAFGAVAAYTLDGGSRGELEYES
;
A
#
# COMPACT_ATOMS: atom_id res chain seq x y z
N MET A 1 8.71 10.54 14.81
CA MET A 1 9.78 9.67 14.28
C MET A 1 9.53 9.59 12.80
N ASN A 2 10.49 9.99 11.96
CA ASN A 2 10.35 9.87 10.51
C ASN A 2 10.56 8.39 10.16
N HIS A 3 9.52 7.69 9.71
CA HIS A 3 9.63 6.27 9.37
C HIS A 3 9.77 6.12 7.86
N SER A 4 10.73 5.31 7.42
CA SER A 4 10.89 5.04 5.99
C SER A 4 9.70 4.27 5.43
N ALA A 5 9.50 4.33 4.11
CA ALA A 5 8.54 3.47 3.43
C ALA A 5 8.79 1.98 3.74
N LEU A 6 10.06 1.58 3.91
CA LEU A 6 10.41 0.21 4.30
C LEU A 6 9.92 -0.12 5.71
N ASP A 7 10.13 0.73 6.71
CA ASP A 7 9.67 0.48 8.10
C ASP A 7 8.14 0.33 8.18
N ARG A 8 7.44 1.12 7.37
CA ARG A 8 5.98 1.08 7.22
C ARG A 8 5.55 -0.21 6.57
N PHE A 9 6.14 -0.52 5.42
CA PHE A 9 5.86 -1.73 4.68
C PHE A 9 6.02 -2.99 5.54
N LEU A 10 7.17 -3.13 6.21
CA LEU A 10 7.47 -4.27 7.09
C LEU A 10 6.47 -4.41 8.24
N ARG A 11 5.85 -3.32 8.67
CA ARG A 11 4.80 -3.34 9.68
C ARG A 11 3.45 -3.72 9.07
N TYR A 12 3.07 -3.10 7.96
CA TYR A 12 1.76 -3.29 7.34
C TYR A 12 1.55 -4.72 6.85
N VAL A 13 2.60 -5.36 6.32
CA VAL A 13 2.52 -6.77 5.88
C VAL A 13 2.21 -7.73 7.01
N THR A 14 2.44 -7.36 8.28
CA THR A 14 2.10 -8.21 9.44
C THR A 14 0.61 -8.18 9.81
N PHE A 15 -0.17 -7.24 9.26
CA PHE A 15 -1.62 -7.23 9.43
C PHE A 15 -2.23 -8.25 8.46
N ASP A 16 -2.98 -9.21 9.01
CA ASP A 16 -3.81 -10.09 8.20
C ASP A 16 -5.00 -9.29 7.65
N THR A 17 -4.99 -9.05 6.34
CA THR A 17 -6.01 -8.26 5.63
C THR A 17 -6.59 -9.00 4.44
N ARG A 18 -6.43 -10.33 4.40
CA ARG A 18 -6.86 -11.14 3.27
C ARG A 18 -8.34 -10.93 2.94
N ALA A 19 -8.68 -10.76 1.68
CA ALA A 19 -10.06 -10.66 1.23
C ALA A 19 -10.80 -12.02 1.31
N ASP A 20 -12.13 -11.98 1.38
CA ASP A 20 -12.98 -13.17 1.39
C ASP A 20 -14.13 -13.02 0.38
N GLU A 21 -14.00 -13.68 -0.77
CA GLU A 21 -15.01 -13.67 -1.84
C GLU A 21 -16.39 -14.17 -1.39
N SER A 22 -16.42 -15.07 -0.40
CA SER A 22 -17.65 -15.66 0.13
C SER A 22 -18.42 -14.72 1.05
N SER A 23 -17.74 -13.69 1.56
CA SER A 23 -18.35 -12.67 2.41
C SER A 23 -19.23 -11.73 1.58
N SER A 24 -20.35 -11.32 2.16
CA SER A 24 -21.24 -10.30 1.59
C SER A 24 -21.08 -8.94 2.24
N SER A 25 -20.17 -8.78 3.20
CA SER A 25 -19.88 -7.48 3.83
C SER A 25 -18.81 -6.72 3.05
N THR A 26 -18.72 -5.43 3.33
CA THR A 26 -17.61 -4.58 2.90
C THR A 26 -17.13 -3.78 4.13
N PRO A 27 -15.88 -3.97 4.58
CA PRO A 27 -14.89 -4.91 4.04
C PRO A 27 -15.31 -6.38 4.21
N SER A 28 -14.79 -7.26 3.35
CA SER A 28 -15.10 -8.70 3.39
C SER A 28 -14.57 -9.37 4.65
N THR A 29 -13.44 -8.89 5.19
CA THR A 29 -12.83 -9.40 6.42
C THR A 29 -12.55 -8.29 7.45
N PRO A 30 -12.64 -8.60 8.76
CA PRO A 30 -12.41 -7.62 9.81
C PRO A 30 -10.95 -7.12 9.90
N GLY A 31 -10.00 -7.90 9.39
CA GLY A 31 -8.57 -7.55 9.40
C GLY A 31 -8.27 -6.28 8.60
N GLN A 32 -8.95 -6.08 7.47
CA GLN A 32 -8.86 -4.86 6.68
C GLN A 32 -9.22 -3.61 7.50
N LEU A 33 -10.26 -3.68 8.35
CA LEU A 33 -10.63 -2.57 9.24
C LEU A 33 -9.59 -2.30 10.33
N VAL A 34 -8.83 -3.32 10.76
CA VAL A 34 -7.75 -3.15 11.73
C VAL A 34 -6.63 -2.32 11.11
N LEU A 35 -6.19 -2.66 9.89
CA LEU A 35 -5.19 -1.87 9.17
C LEU A 35 -5.72 -0.47 8.85
N ALA A 36 -6.95 -0.33 8.33
CA ALA A 36 -7.56 0.96 8.02
C ALA A 36 -7.56 1.92 9.22
N ARG A 37 -7.94 1.44 10.41
CA ARG A 37 -7.91 2.24 11.64
C ARG A 37 -6.49 2.64 12.05
N HIS A 38 -5.53 1.72 11.91
CA HIS A 38 -4.12 2.02 12.17
C HIS A 38 -3.60 3.12 11.23
N LEU A 39 -3.94 3.07 9.94
CA LEU A 39 -3.56 4.09 8.96
C LEU A 39 -4.16 5.46 9.32
N VAL A 40 -5.43 5.51 9.76
CA VAL A 40 -6.06 6.75 10.25
C VAL A 40 -5.33 7.32 11.47
N GLU A 41 -4.94 6.48 12.42
CA GLU A 41 -4.17 6.90 13.59
C GLU A 41 -2.80 7.49 13.19
N GLU A 42 -2.10 6.84 12.27
CA GLU A 42 -0.81 7.33 11.76
C GLU A 42 -0.96 8.66 11.00
N LEU A 43 -1.94 8.78 10.09
CA LEU A 43 -2.22 10.01 9.35
C LEU A 43 -2.55 11.19 10.28
N ARG A 44 -3.39 10.95 11.30
CA ARG A 44 -3.69 11.96 12.33
C ARG A 44 -2.45 12.32 13.13
N GLY A 45 -1.59 11.34 13.43
CA GLY A 45 -0.30 11.55 14.09
C GLY A 45 0.65 12.47 13.29
N MET A 46 0.51 12.52 11.97
CA MET A 46 1.24 13.43 11.07
C MET A 46 0.59 14.83 10.95
N GLY A 47 -0.55 15.06 11.61
CA GLY A 47 -1.29 16.32 11.55
C GLY A 47 -2.39 16.37 10.48
N ILE A 48 -2.70 15.26 9.82
CA ILE A 48 -3.80 15.17 8.85
C ILE A 48 -5.11 14.87 9.60
N ALA A 49 -5.72 15.94 10.13
CA ALA A 49 -6.81 15.85 11.10
C ALA A 49 -8.12 15.29 10.53
N ASP A 50 -8.36 15.44 9.22
CA ASP A 50 -9.56 14.97 8.54
C ASP A 50 -9.51 13.48 8.19
N ALA A 51 -8.38 12.81 8.44
CA ALA A 51 -8.26 11.37 8.19
C ALA A 51 -9.36 10.59 8.93
N ALA A 52 -10.09 9.77 8.20
CA ALA A 52 -11.21 8.99 8.72
C ALA A 52 -11.37 7.68 7.96
N VAL A 53 -12.01 6.71 8.61
CA VAL A 53 -12.52 5.49 7.98
C VAL A 53 -14.04 5.55 7.98
N ASP A 54 -14.66 5.27 6.84
CA ASP A 54 -16.12 5.29 6.70
C ASP A 54 -16.77 3.96 7.13
N ALA A 55 -18.09 3.85 6.91
CA ALA A 55 -18.86 2.65 7.26
C ALA A 55 -18.51 1.41 6.41
N HIS A 56 -17.90 1.61 5.24
CA HIS A 56 -17.51 0.57 4.30
C HIS A 56 -16.00 0.26 4.38
N GLY A 57 -15.25 0.91 5.25
CA GLY A 57 -13.82 0.65 5.46
C GLY A 57 -12.88 1.47 4.58
N TYR A 58 -13.39 2.45 3.83
CA TYR A 58 -12.56 3.37 3.05
C TYR A 58 -11.89 4.37 3.97
N VAL A 59 -10.57 4.43 3.93
CA VAL A 59 -9.82 5.52 4.56
C VAL A 59 -9.76 6.68 3.58
N THR A 60 -10.06 7.89 4.03
CA THR A 60 -9.80 9.11 3.25
C THR A 60 -9.12 10.17 4.10
N ALA A 61 -8.28 11.01 3.49
CA ALA A 61 -7.51 12.05 4.17
C ALA A 61 -7.05 13.17 3.22
N THR A 62 -6.73 14.36 3.75
CA THR A 62 -6.26 15.51 2.96
C THR A 62 -4.88 15.99 3.39
N ILE A 63 -3.92 16.02 2.46
CA ILE A 63 -2.73 16.86 2.62
C ILE A 63 -3.09 18.28 2.15
N PRO A 64 -3.00 19.30 3.03
CA PRO A 64 -3.36 20.67 2.68
C PRO A 64 -2.37 21.27 1.68
N ALA A 65 -2.85 22.14 0.79
CA ALA A 65 -2.01 22.86 -0.15
C ALA A 65 -0.96 23.74 0.56
N THR A 66 0.20 23.91 -0.07
CA THR A 66 1.24 24.87 0.35
C THR A 66 1.28 26.12 -0.53
N VAL A 67 0.58 26.10 -1.67
CA VAL A 67 0.50 27.22 -2.62
C VAL A 67 -0.89 27.84 -2.63
N ASP A 68 -0.93 29.15 -2.87
CA ASP A 68 -2.17 29.88 -3.13
C ASP A 68 -2.62 29.68 -4.58
N GLY A 69 -3.93 29.83 -4.83
CA GLY A 69 -4.53 29.80 -6.16
C GLY A 69 -5.35 28.55 -6.44
N ASP A 70 -5.88 28.48 -7.66
CA ASP A 70 -6.73 27.39 -8.12
C ASP A 70 -5.88 26.27 -8.74
N VAL A 71 -5.25 25.47 -7.87
CA VAL A 71 -4.47 24.28 -8.26
C VAL A 71 -5.38 23.06 -8.21
N PRO A 72 -5.46 22.26 -9.28
CA PRO A 72 -6.32 21.07 -9.29
C PRO A 72 -5.97 20.08 -8.18
N VAL A 73 -6.99 19.56 -7.52
CA VAL A 73 -6.86 18.52 -6.49
C VAL A 73 -6.54 17.18 -7.17
N ILE A 74 -5.45 16.52 -6.78
CA ILE A 74 -5.12 15.17 -7.24
C ILE A 74 -5.25 14.16 -6.10
N GLY A 75 -5.43 12.88 -6.45
CA GLY A 75 -5.57 11.77 -5.51
C GLY A 75 -4.44 10.75 -5.62
N PHE A 76 -4.10 10.12 -4.49
CA PHE A 76 -3.33 8.88 -4.43
C PHE A 76 -4.17 7.80 -3.76
N ILE A 77 -4.23 6.62 -4.37
CA ILE A 77 -5.06 5.50 -3.94
C ILE A 77 -4.19 4.24 -3.85
N ALA A 78 -4.42 3.43 -2.84
CA ALA A 78 -3.87 2.08 -2.71
C ALA A 78 -4.91 1.19 -2.02
N HIS A 79 -4.83 -0.13 -2.16
CA HIS A 79 -5.75 -1.03 -1.45
C HIS A 79 -5.12 -1.65 -0.22
N VAL A 80 -5.94 -2.07 0.75
CA VAL A 80 -5.48 -2.58 2.05
C VAL A 80 -5.50 -4.10 2.15
N ASP A 81 -6.28 -4.75 1.29
CA ASP A 81 -6.43 -6.18 1.29
C ASP A 81 -5.24 -6.88 0.62
N THR A 82 -5.29 -8.21 0.67
CA THR A 82 -4.35 -9.07 -0.06
C THR A 82 -5.14 -10.22 -0.65
N SER A 83 -4.66 -10.74 -1.78
CA SER A 83 -5.28 -11.83 -2.54
C SER A 83 -5.76 -13.00 -1.68
N PRO A 84 -6.95 -13.57 -1.98
CA PRO A 84 -7.45 -14.77 -1.30
C PRO A 84 -6.66 -16.05 -1.65
N GLU A 85 -5.80 -16.03 -2.67
CA GLU A 85 -5.14 -17.22 -3.23
C GLU A 85 -4.16 -17.92 -2.27
N MET A 86 -3.58 -17.19 -1.31
CA MET A 86 -2.68 -17.74 -0.32
C MET A 86 -2.84 -17.02 1.03
N ASP A 87 -2.41 -17.68 2.10
CA ASP A 87 -2.55 -17.13 3.45
C ASP A 87 -1.75 -15.83 3.61
N GLY A 88 -2.39 -14.83 4.21
CA GLY A 88 -1.81 -13.53 4.59
C GLY A 88 -1.62 -13.39 6.10
N ALA A 89 -1.96 -14.42 6.88
CA ALA A 89 -1.78 -14.41 8.32
C ALA A 89 -0.34 -14.75 8.72
N ASN A 90 0.20 -14.03 9.71
CA ASN A 90 1.54 -14.26 10.28
C ASN A 90 2.70 -14.12 9.28
N VAL A 91 2.59 -13.20 8.31
CA VAL A 91 3.68 -12.87 7.39
C VAL A 91 4.95 -12.52 8.18
N LYS A 92 6.07 -13.14 7.78
CA LYS A 92 7.42 -12.83 8.31
C LYS A 92 8.25 -12.22 7.19
N PRO A 93 8.28 -10.87 7.07
CA PRO A 93 9.08 -10.24 6.03
C PRO A 93 10.57 -10.40 6.31
N LEU A 94 11.34 -10.67 5.26
CA LEU A 94 12.78 -10.88 5.30
C LEU A 94 13.46 -9.84 4.43
N VAL A 95 14.21 -8.93 5.06
CA VAL A 95 14.99 -7.90 4.38
C VAL A 95 16.34 -8.46 3.98
N ARG A 96 16.70 -8.33 2.69
CA ARG A 96 18.01 -8.68 2.15
C ARG A 96 18.59 -7.46 1.46
N GLU A 97 19.52 -6.81 2.15
CA GLU A 97 20.24 -5.66 1.60
C GLU A 97 21.31 -6.10 0.60
N GLN A 98 21.61 -5.24 -0.38
CA GLN A 98 22.68 -5.44 -1.35
C GLN A 98 22.58 -6.80 -2.05
N TYR A 99 21.42 -7.09 -2.65
CA TYR A 99 21.16 -8.36 -3.33
C TYR A 99 22.28 -8.68 -4.33
N ASP A 100 22.85 -9.88 -4.22
CA ASP A 100 24.06 -10.28 -4.96
C ASP A 100 23.77 -11.13 -6.21
N GLY A 101 22.50 -11.26 -6.59
CA GLY A 101 22.06 -12.01 -7.77
C GLY A 101 21.93 -13.52 -7.56
N ARG A 102 22.15 -14.04 -6.35
CA ARG A 102 21.97 -15.47 -6.05
C ARG A 102 20.52 -15.81 -5.74
N ASP A 103 20.12 -17.03 -6.07
CA ASP A 103 18.80 -17.57 -5.72
C ASP A 103 18.45 -17.35 -4.24
N LEU A 104 17.19 -16.98 -3.99
CA LEU A 104 16.68 -16.72 -2.65
C LEU A 104 15.89 -17.93 -2.15
N VAL A 105 16.50 -18.69 -1.23
CA VAL A 105 15.82 -19.77 -0.50
C VAL A 105 14.99 -19.17 0.63
N LEU A 106 13.72 -19.58 0.71
CA LEU A 106 12.80 -19.12 1.75
C LEU A 106 12.91 -20.03 2.99
N PRO A 107 13.16 -19.49 4.20
CA PRO A 107 13.59 -20.31 5.34
C PRO A 107 12.51 -21.20 5.95
N ASP A 108 11.23 -20.80 5.87
CA ASP A 108 10.12 -21.60 6.43
C ASP A 108 9.62 -22.66 5.44
N ASP A 109 9.94 -22.52 4.14
CA ASP A 109 9.80 -23.57 3.12
C ASP A 109 11.03 -23.60 2.21
N PRO A 110 12.06 -24.41 2.54
CA PRO A 110 13.28 -24.49 1.74
C PRO A 110 13.09 -25.03 0.32
N SER A 111 11.91 -25.57 -0.01
CA SER A 111 11.58 -25.98 -1.39
C SER A 111 11.12 -24.79 -2.25
N ALA A 112 10.62 -23.73 -1.60
CA ALA A 112 10.33 -22.46 -2.24
C ALA A 112 11.63 -21.67 -2.44
N VAL A 113 12.09 -21.63 -3.69
CA VAL A 113 13.30 -20.93 -4.11
C VAL A 113 12.93 -19.93 -5.20
N LEU A 114 13.16 -18.65 -4.95
CA LEU A 114 13.08 -17.61 -5.98
C LEU A 114 14.39 -17.65 -6.76
N ARG A 115 14.36 -18.27 -7.94
CA ARG A 115 15.55 -18.47 -8.76
C ARG A 115 15.76 -17.28 -9.68
N THR A 116 16.98 -16.75 -9.69
CA THR A 116 17.34 -15.63 -10.57
C THR A 116 17.18 -15.98 -12.04
N ALA A 117 17.39 -17.26 -12.40
CA ALA A 117 17.23 -17.75 -13.77
C ALA A 117 15.75 -17.80 -14.22
N ASP A 118 14.82 -17.96 -13.28
CA ASP A 118 13.38 -18.10 -13.57
C ASP A 118 12.67 -16.74 -13.55
N ASP A 119 13.27 -15.73 -12.92
CA ASP A 119 12.68 -14.41 -12.71
C ASP A 119 13.62 -13.28 -13.23
N PRO A 120 13.38 -12.78 -14.45
CA PRO A 120 14.12 -11.65 -15.00
C PRO A 120 13.97 -10.36 -14.17
N ALA A 121 12.85 -10.17 -13.49
CA ALA A 121 12.62 -9.00 -12.65
C ALA A 121 13.53 -9.04 -11.42
N LEU A 122 13.73 -10.22 -10.82
CA LEU A 122 14.71 -10.46 -9.75
C LEU A 122 16.15 -10.31 -10.24
N ALA A 123 16.47 -10.85 -11.42
CA ALA A 123 17.81 -10.73 -12.01
C ALA A 123 18.25 -9.27 -12.24
N ALA A 124 17.31 -8.37 -12.47
CA ALA A 124 17.56 -6.94 -12.66
C ALA A 124 17.82 -6.17 -11.35
N ARG A 125 17.77 -6.79 -10.18
CA ARG A 125 17.84 -6.13 -8.84
C ARG A 125 19.19 -6.23 -8.15
N LEU A 126 20.26 -6.44 -8.90
CA LEU A 126 21.61 -6.51 -8.34
C LEU A 126 21.95 -5.21 -7.58
N GLY A 127 22.28 -5.33 -6.30
CA GLY A 127 22.59 -4.23 -5.40
C GLY A 127 21.38 -3.60 -4.69
N ASP A 128 20.16 -3.93 -5.09
CA ASP A 128 18.94 -3.43 -4.43
C ASP A 128 18.73 -4.10 -3.06
N THR A 129 17.86 -3.51 -2.25
CA THR A 129 17.31 -4.18 -1.05
C THR A 129 16.02 -4.90 -1.45
N ILE A 130 15.95 -6.21 -1.20
CA ILE A 130 14.80 -7.04 -1.53
C ILE A 130 14.11 -7.49 -0.25
N VAL A 131 12.79 -7.40 -0.23
CA VAL A 131 11.95 -7.96 0.85
C VAL A 131 11.19 -9.16 0.30
N THR A 132 11.23 -10.28 1.03
CA THR A 132 10.44 -11.48 0.69
C THR A 132 9.61 -11.91 1.89
N ALA A 133 8.58 -12.74 1.68
CA ALA A 133 8.02 -13.55 2.76
C ALA A 133 9.01 -14.65 3.18
N SER A 134 8.69 -15.39 4.25
CA SER A 134 9.51 -16.50 4.73
C SER A 134 9.24 -17.84 4.04
N GLY A 135 8.20 -17.94 3.22
CA GLY A 135 7.89 -19.09 2.35
C GLY A 135 6.51 -19.70 2.52
N LEU A 136 5.81 -19.44 3.62
CA LEU A 136 4.50 -20.05 3.91
C LEU A 136 3.29 -19.15 3.62
N THR A 137 3.54 -17.90 3.23
CA THR A 137 2.52 -16.86 3.04
C THR A 137 2.85 -16.03 1.80
N LEU A 138 1.87 -15.28 1.32
CA LEU A 138 2.17 -14.11 0.48
C LEU A 138 2.91 -13.06 1.32
N LEU A 139 3.62 -12.17 0.64
CA LEU A 139 4.22 -11.00 1.30
C LEU A 139 3.18 -9.89 1.52
N GLY A 140 2.22 -9.73 0.61
CA GLY A 140 1.33 -8.56 0.57
C GLY A 140 2.05 -7.30 0.10
N ALA A 141 2.99 -7.43 -0.85
CA ALA A 141 3.59 -6.27 -1.51
C ALA A 141 2.51 -5.50 -2.29
N ASP A 142 1.73 -6.24 -3.05
CA ASP A 142 0.42 -5.86 -3.57
C ASP A 142 -0.60 -5.85 -2.41
N ASP A 143 -1.15 -4.71 -1.98
CA ASP A 143 -0.72 -3.32 -2.31
C ASP A 143 -0.19 -2.55 -1.08
N LYS A 144 0.30 -3.27 -0.07
CA LYS A 144 0.86 -2.61 1.12
C LYS A 144 2.14 -1.84 0.82
N ALA A 145 2.81 -2.11 -0.30
CA ALA A 145 3.90 -1.28 -0.82
C ALA A 145 3.39 0.09 -1.28
N GLY A 146 2.27 0.15 -2.03
CA GLY A 146 1.60 1.39 -2.40
C GLY A 146 1.11 2.16 -1.17
N VAL A 147 0.47 1.48 -0.21
CA VAL A 147 0.07 2.07 1.08
C VAL A 147 1.27 2.68 1.80
N ALA A 148 2.39 1.96 1.90
CA ALA A 148 3.60 2.44 2.55
C ALA A 148 4.23 3.64 1.83
N ALA A 149 4.23 3.64 0.50
CA ALA A 149 4.72 4.75 -0.32
C ALA A 149 3.87 6.01 -0.14
N ILE A 150 2.54 5.89 -0.17
CA ILE A 150 1.61 7.01 0.08
C ILE A 150 1.82 7.58 1.49
N MET A 151 1.91 6.72 2.51
CA MET A 151 2.11 7.15 3.89
C MET A 151 3.46 7.87 4.08
N ALA A 152 4.53 7.39 3.43
CA ALA A 152 5.82 8.06 3.46
C ALA A 152 5.80 9.41 2.72
N ALA A 153 5.13 9.49 1.58
CA ALA A 153 4.94 10.75 0.85
C ALA A 153 4.12 11.75 1.67
N ALA A 154 3.07 11.30 2.34
CA ALA A 154 2.25 12.12 3.22
C ALA A 154 3.06 12.70 4.39
N GLU A 155 3.83 11.87 5.09
CA GLU A 155 4.72 12.33 6.15
C GLU A 155 5.74 13.35 5.63
N HIS A 156 6.35 13.08 4.47
CA HIS A 156 7.33 13.97 3.86
C HIS A 156 6.74 15.35 3.51
N LEU A 157 5.60 15.39 2.81
CA LEU A 157 4.92 16.65 2.44
C LEU A 157 4.34 17.39 3.67
N MET A 158 3.98 16.64 4.72
CA MET A 158 3.56 17.25 5.98
C MET A 158 4.74 17.90 6.73
N ALA A 159 5.93 17.31 6.67
CA ALA A 159 7.14 17.83 7.31
C ALA A 159 7.84 18.94 6.51
N HIS A 160 7.74 18.93 5.18
CA HIS A 160 8.48 19.79 4.26
C HIS A 160 7.57 20.78 3.52
N LYS A 161 7.07 21.78 4.25
CA LYS A 161 6.15 22.81 3.73
C LYS A 161 6.76 23.72 2.66
N GLU A 162 8.07 23.70 2.50
CA GLU A 162 8.81 24.36 1.42
C GLU A 162 8.58 23.73 0.04
N ILE A 163 8.09 22.49 -0.03
CA ILE A 163 7.74 21.83 -1.30
C ILE A 163 6.39 22.39 -1.78
N PRO A 164 6.33 23.08 -2.94
CA PRO A 164 5.09 23.65 -3.43
C PRO A 164 4.19 22.56 -4.01
N HIS A 165 2.96 22.46 -3.49
CA HIS A 165 1.94 21.54 -4.00
C HIS A 165 0.52 22.06 -3.71
N GLY A 166 -0.43 21.64 -4.56
CA GLY A 166 -1.85 21.83 -4.32
C GLY A 166 -2.37 20.90 -3.21
N MET A 167 -3.69 20.85 -3.05
CA MET A 167 -4.33 19.88 -2.16
C MET A 167 -4.19 18.49 -2.75
N ILE A 168 -3.84 17.51 -1.92
CA ILE A 168 -3.71 16.11 -2.31
C ILE A 168 -4.65 15.27 -1.45
N ARG A 169 -5.45 14.43 -2.10
CA ARG A 169 -6.37 13.49 -1.46
C ARG A 169 -5.72 12.12 -1.39
N ILE A 170 -5.90 11.43 -0.28
CA ILE A 170 -5.43 10.07 -0.07
C ILE A 170 -6.64 9.19 0.15
N ALA A 171 -6.67 8.01 -0.47
CA ALA A 171 -7.60 6.96 -0.10
C ALA A 171 -6.91 5.60 0.05
N PHE A 172 -7.40 4.81 1.00
CA PHE A 172 -7.09 3.39 1.09
C PHE A 172 -8.38 2.57 1.01
N THR A 173 -8.48 1.69 0.02
CA THR A 173 -9.71 0.98 -0.34
C THR A 173 -9.71 -0.47 0.16
N PRO A 174 -10.86 -1.02 0.59
CA PRO A 174 -11.00 -2.44 0.91
C PRO A 174 -11.42 -3.27 -0.30
N ASP A 175 -11.23 -4.58 -0.24
CA ASP A 175 -11.78 -5.58 -1.18
C ASP A 175 -11.46 -5.34 -2.67
N GLU A 176 -10.27 -4.82 -3.00
CA GLU A 176 -9.81 -4.68 -4.38
C GLU A 176 -9.68 -6.06 -5.04
N GLU A 177 -9.04 -7.01 -4.34
CA GLU A 177 -8.63 -8.32 -4.87
C GLU A 177 -9.81 -9.23 -5.21
N ILE A 178 -11.03 -8.85 -4.77
CA ILE A 178 -12.28 -9.53 -5.08
C ILE A 178 -13.21 -8.70 -5.97
N GLY A 179 -12.66 -7.66 -6.62
CA GLY A 179 -13.32 -6.79 -7.58
C GLY A 179 -14.35 -5.84 -6.96
N ARG A 180 -14.20 -5.48 -5.69
CA ARG A 180 -15.17 -4.62 -4.96
C ARG A 180 -14.58 -3.30 -4.47
N GLY A 181 -13.28 -3.07 -4.71
CA GLY A 181 -12.55 -1.86 -4.34
C GLY A 181 -13.27 -0.54 -4.62
N ALA A 182 -13.92 -0.42 -5.77
CA ALA A 182 -14.60 0.83 -6.16
C ALA A 182 -16.11 0.87 -5.86
N ASN A 183 -16.73 -0.22 -5.40
CA ASN A 183 -18.20 -0.36 -5.34
C ASN A 183 -18.88 0.69 -4.46
N HIS A 184 -18.24 1.09 -3.37
CA HIS A 184 -18.75 2.09 -2.42
C HIS A 184 -17.88 3.34 -2.36
N PHE A 185 -16.96 3.53 -3.33
CA PHE A 185 -16.07 4.69 -3.34
C PHE A 185 -16.84 5.96 -3.73
N ASP A 186 -16.97 6.91 -2.80
CA ASP A 186 -17.61 8.19 -3.07
C ASP A 186 -16.66 9.16 -3.78
N VAL A 187 -16.66 9.10 -5.12
CA VAL A 187 -15.85 9.96 -5.99
C VAL A 187 -16.12 11.45 -5.76
N ALA A 188 -17.38 11.81 -5.51
CA ALA A 188 -17.77 13.20 -5.31
C ALA A 188 -17.22 13.74 -3.98
N ALA A 189 -17.29 12.95 -2.91
CA ALA A 189 -16.68 13.30 -1.62
C ALA A 189 -15.14 13.22 -1.65
N PHE A 190 -14.56 12.36 -2.49
CA PHE A 190 -13.11 12.31 -2.68
C PHE A 190 -12.60 13.60 -3.31
N GLY A 191 -13.32 14.16 -4.29
CA GLY A 191 -13.15 15.55 -4.74
C GLY A 191 -11.84 15.83 -5.50
N ALA A 192 -11.15 14.80 -5.97
CA ALA A 192 -9.98 14.93 -6.84
C ALA A 192 -10.39 14.96 -8.32
N VAL A 193 -9.72 15.78 -9.14
CA VAL A 193 -9.96 15.83 -10.59
C VAL A 193 -9.36 14.63 -11.32
N ALA A 194 -8.35 14.01 -10.72
CA ALA A 194 -7.69 12.80 -11.17
C ALA A 194 -7.05 12.12 -9.96
N ALA A 195 -6.84 10.81 -10.05
CA ALA A 195 -6.13 10.05 -9.03
C ALA A 195 -5.18 9.04 -9.69
N TYR A 196 -4.19 8.61 -8.92
CA TYR A 196 -3.24 7.57 -9.31
C TYR A 196 -3.34 6.44 -8.30
N THR A 197 -3.60 5.22 -8.77
CA THR A 197 -3.43 4.01 -7.97
C THR A 197 -1.94 3.68 -7.90
N LEU A 198 -1.43 3.39 -6.71
CA LEU A 198 -0.03 3.03 -6.49
C LEU A 198 0.14 1.51 -6.42
N ASP A 199 -0.55 0.82 -7.33
CA ASP A 199 -0.79 -0.62 -7.38
C ASP A 199 -0.11 -1.27 -8.61
N GLY A 200 0.93 -0.62 -9.13
CA GLY A 200 1.73 -1.14 -10.24
C GLY A 200 2.82 -2.10 -9.78
N GLY A 201 3.38 -2.87 -10.69
CA GLY A 201 4.45 -3.83 -10.38
C GLY A 201 5.84 -3.26 -10.61
N SER A 202 6.17 -2.91 -11.85
CA SER A 202 7.54 -2.60 -12.24
C SER A 202 7.89 -1.12 -12.10
N ARG A 203 9.13 -0.83 -11.70
CA ARG A 203 9.63 0.57 -11.66
C ARG A 203 9.48 1.23 -13.04
N GLY A 204 8.75 2.34 -13.07
CA GLY A 204 8.53 3.14 -14.28
C GLY A 204 7.32 2.69 -15.11
N GLU A 205 6.57 1.71 -14.61
CA GLU A 205 5.27 1.33 -15.16
C GLU A 205 4.26 2.47 -14.99
N LEU A 206 3.47 2.69 -16.03
CA LEU A 206 2.34 3.60 -16.04
C LEU A 206 1.27 2.95 -16.89
N GLU A 207 0.17 2.62 -16.25
CA GLU A 207 -0.97 2.00 -16.89
C GLU A 207 -2.13 2.97 -16.96
N TYR A 208 -2.89 2.87 -18.04
CA TYR A 208 -4.14 3.57 -18.21
C TYR A 208 -5.18 2.51 -18.55
N GLU A 209 -5.90 2.07 -17.53
CA GLU A 209 -6.99 1.13 -17.69
C GLU A 209 -8.30 1.90 -17.95
N SER A 210 -9.09 1.40 -18.90
CA SER A 210 -10.34 2.01 -19.37
C SER A 210 -11.52 1.06 -19.29
#